data_AF-A0A0C2FG93-F1
#
_entry.id   AF-A0A0C2FG93-F1
#
_cell.length_a   1.000
_cell.length_b   1.000
_cell.length_c   1.000
_cell.angle_alpha   90.00
_cell.angle_beta   90.00
_cell.angle_gamma   90.00
#
_symmetry.space_group_name_H-M   'P 1'
#
loop_
_entity.id
_entity.type
_entity.pdbx_description
1 polymer ?
#
loop_
_entity_poly.entity_id
_entity_poly.type
_entity_poly.pdbx_seq_one_letter_code
_entity_poly.pdbx_strand_id
1 'polypeptide(L)'
;MKRSTIVHAPRRCRRFPPGTRVMFLLKENDDTPALFTEMGELGHNEWRETARWVKFEEDVEQGGNRWSKPHVATLSLHSLFQLRSCLLNGLFLNDLPQTDLPAIIGEWSGSVDEFSRNSGVFVFTEQIWQLAGADAAWVDLGKNW
;
A
#
# COMPACT_ATOMS: atom_id res chain seq x y z
N MET A 1 -24.35 -31.22 -16.76
CA MET A 1 -23.00 -31.27 -16.15
C MET A 1 -22.07 -30.32 -16.91
N LYS A 2 -21.80 -29.12 -16.39
CA LYS A 2 -20.83 -28.18 -17.01
C LYS A 2 -19.43 -28.61 -16.57
N ARG A 3 -18.60 -29.09 -17.51
CA ARG A 3 -17.19 -29.42 -17.24
C ARG A 3 -16.44 -28.13 -16.93
N SER A 4 -16.01 -27.99 -15.68
CA SER A 4 -15.06 -26.97 -15.28
C SER A 4 -13.73 -27.26 -15.98
N THR A 5 -13.32 -26.39 -16.90
CA THR A 5 -12.02 -26.50 -17.56
C THR A 5 -10.98 -25.96 -16.58
N ILE A 6 -10.29 -26.86 -15.91
CA ILE A 6 -9.14 -26.51 -15.05
C ILE A 6 -8.05 -25.96 -15.98
N VAL A 7 -7.88 -24.64 -15.99
CA VAL A 7 -6.76 -23.99 -16.65
C VAL A 7 -5.48 -24.47 -15.95
N HIS A 8 -4.76 -25.39 -16.60
CA HIS A 8 -3.53 -25.93 -16.06
C HIS A 8 -2.45 -24.86 -16.15
N ALA A 9 -1.94 -24.40 -15.01
CA ALA A 9 -0.76 -23.56 -14.96
C ALA A 9 0.39 -24.22 -15.76
N PRO A 10 1.18 -23.46 -16.55
CA PRO A 10 2.26 -23.99 -17.37
C PRO A 10 3.18 -24.90 -16.54
N ARG A 11 3.65 -26.01 -17.13
CA ARG A 11 4.47 -27.02 -16.43
C ARG A 11 5.74 -26.43 -15.78
N ARG A 12 6.22 -25.29 -16.28
CA ARG A 12 7.36 -24.53 -15.72
C ARG A 12 7.09 -23.93 -14.33
N CYS A 13 5.85 -23.52 -14.04
CA CYS A 13 5.51 -22.85 -12.78
C CYS A 13 5.48 -23.81 -11.58
N ARG A 14 5.36 -25.13 -11.75
CA ARG A 14 5.21 -26.06 -10.60
C ARG A 14 6.49 -26.27 -9.79
N ARG A 15 7.65 -25.84 -10.29
CA ARG A 15 8.96 -26.04 -9.64
C ARG A 15 9.32 -24.97 -8.62
N PHE A 16 8.63 -23.85 -8.62
CA PHE A 16 8.91 -22.73 -7.74
C PHE A 16 7.97 -22.71 -6.53
N PRO A 17 8.42 -22.23 -5.35
CA PRO A 17 7.54 -22.00 -4.20
C PRO A 17 6.32 -21.18 -4.59
N PRO A 18 5.13 -21.40 -3.99
CA PRO A 18 3.87 -20.76 -4.40
C PRO A 18 3.97 -19.26 -4.67
N GLY A 19 4.68 -18.49 -3.83
CA GLY A 19 4.89 -17.05 -4.04
C GLY A 19 5.70 -16.70 -5.29
N THR A 20 6.72 -17.50 -5.61
CA THR A 20 7.57 -17.33 -6.80
C THR A 20 6.84 -17.73 -8.10
N ARG A 21 5.78 -18.53 -8.01
CA ARG A 21 4.96 -18.92 -9.18
C ARG A 21 4.15 -17.74 -9.73
N VAL A 22 3.67 -16.87 -8.84
CA VAL A 22 2.93 -15.66 -9.21
C VAL A 22 3.85 -14.67 -9.93
N MET A 23 5.08 -14.49 -9.42
CA MET A 23 6.11 -13.66 -10.09
C MET A 23 6.37 -14.12 -11.54
N PHE A 24 6.48 -15.44 -11.75
CA PHE A 24 6.67 -15.99 -13.10
C PHE A 24 5.44 -15.79 -14.01
N LEU A 25 4.23 -15.82 -13.45
CA LEU A 25 3.00 -15.58 -14.20
C LEU A 25 2.81 -14.11 -14.56
N LEU A 26 3.26 -13.20 -13.70
CA LEU A 26 3.18 -11.76 -13.89
C LEU A 26 4.18 -11.21 -14.91
N LYS A 27 5.09 -12.05 -15.46
CA LYS A 27 6.11 -11.66 -16.45
C LYS A 27 6.79 -10.34 -16.06
N GLU A 28 7.73 -10.43 -15.14
CA GLU A 28 8.71 -9.36 -14.93
C GLU A 28 9.37 -9.07 -16.29
N ASN A 29 9.18 -7.86 -16.81
CA ASN A 29 9.74 -7.43 -18.09
C ASN A 29 10.99 -6.61 -17.78
N ASP A 30 12.15 -7.03 -18.27
CA ASP A 30 13.44 -6.37 -18.04
C ASP A 30 13.47 -4.92 -18.58
N ASP A 31 12.52 -4.56 -19.44
CA ASP A 31 12.34 -3.22 -20.00
C ASP A 31 11.54 -2.26 -19.10
N THR A 32 11.20 -2.65 -17.87
CA THR A 32 10.46 -1.76 -16.96
C THR A 32 11.34 -0.55 -16.60
N PRO A 33 10.90 0.69 -16.89
CA PRO A 33 11.71 1.86 -16.60
C PRO A 33 11.93 2.00 -15.09
N ALA A 34 13.03 2.65 -14.71
CA ALA A 34 13.22 3.04 -13.33
C ALA A 34 12.05 3.94 -12.89
N LEU A 35 11.40 3.55 -11.79
CA LEU A 35 10.32 4.34 -11.20
C LEU A 35 10.91 5.41 -10.31
N PHE A 36 10.42 6.64 -10.47
CA PHE A 36 10.54 7.65 -9.43
C PHE A 36 9.46 7.38 -8.38
N THR A 37 9.85 7.39 -7.11
CA THR A 37 8.93 7.24 -5.99
C THR A 37 9.24 8.32 -4.97
N GLU A 38 8.19 8.95 -4.45
CA GLU A 38 8.28 10.02 -3.46
C GLU A 38 7.43 9.62 -2.24
N MET A 39 7.94 9.86 -1.04
CA MET A 39 7.20 9.67 0.20
C MET A 39 6.85 11.02 0.82
N GLY A 40 5.56 11.30 0.88
CA GLY A 40 4.99 12.43 1.62
C GLY A 40 4.44 11.96 2.97
N GLU A 41 4.73 12.72 4.02
CA GLU A 41 4.09 12.57 5.32
C GLU A 41 3.20 13.78 5.62
N LEU A 42 2.01 13.52 6.16
CA LEU A 42 1.11 14.57 6.59
C LEU A 42 1.59 15.12 7.94
N GLY A 43 2.05 16.36 7.94
CA GLY A 43 2.34 17.11 9.16
C GLY A 43 1.07 17.68 9.79
N HIS A 44 1.15 18.86 10.40
CA HIS A 44 -0.01 19.48 11.03
C HIS A 44 -1.19 19.66 10.06
N ASN A 45 -0.97 20.32 8.91
CA ASN A 45 -2.02 20.63 7.92
C ASN A 45 -1.51 20.56 6.48
N GLU A 46 -0.29 20.06 6.26
CA GLU A 46 0.33 20.04 4.95
C GLU A 46 1.14 18.76 4.76
N TRP A 47 1.12 18.24 3.54
CA TRP A 47 1.99 17.16 3.11
C TRP A 47 3.39 17.70 2.91
N ARG A 48 4.37 17.00 3.48
CA ARG A 48 5.79 17.31 3.31
C ARG A 48 6.49 16.10 2.74
N GLU A 49 7.27 16.34 1.69
CA GLU A 49 8.19 15.33 1.17
C GLU A 49 9.23 15.01 2.25
N THR A 50 9.48 13.71 2.46
CA THR A 50 10.40 13.21 3.50
C THR A 50 11.50 12.34 2.92
N ALA A 51 11.22 11.63 1.82
CA ALA A 51 12.17 10.76 1.14
C ALA A 51 11.79 10.55 -0.33
N ARG A 52 12.76 10.19 -1.15
CA ARG A 52 12.55 9.87 -2.58
C ARG A 52 13.48 8.76 -3.05
N TRP A 53 13.06 8.06 -4.11
CA TRP A 53 13.80 6.94 -4.69
C TRP A 53 13.87 7.03 -6.21
N VAL A 54 15.10 6.88 -6.73
CA VAL A 54 15.38 6.47 -8.11
C VAL A 54 16.56 5.50 -8.05
N LYS A 55 16.26 4.20 -7.92
CA LYS A 55 17.22 3.12 -7.58
C LYS A 55 17.84 3.23 -6.18
N PHE A 56 18.27 4.43 -5.78
CA PHE A 56 18.80 4.76 -4.46
C PHE A 56 17.83 5.67 -3.71
N GLU A 57 17.92 5.63 -2.38
CA GLU A 57 17.16 6.44 -1.43
C GLU A 57 17.90 7.73 -1.11
N GLU A 58 17.13 8.81 -0.99
CA GLU A 58 17.57 10.09 -0.45
C GLU A 58 16.49 10.61 0.52
N ASP A 59 16.86 10.84 1.78
CA ASP A 59 16.01 11.47 2.80
C ASP A 59 16.21 12.99 2.88
N VAL A 60 15.17 13.69 3.35
CA VAL A 60 15.25 15.10 3.75
C VAL A 60 15.99 15.23 5.09
N GLU A 61 17.04 16.03 5.13
CA GLU A 61 17.82 16.29 6.34
C GLU A 61 17.07 17.20 7.34
N GLN A 62 17.52 17.19 8.61
CA GLN A 62 16.98 18.09 9.64
C GLN A 62 17.02 19.55 9.17
N GLY A 63 15.85 20.21 9.20
CA GLY A 63 15.70 21.59 8.74
C GLY A 63 15.20 21.73 7.30
N GLY A 64 14.94 20.64 6.57
CA GLY A 64 14.11 20.63 5.35
C GLY A 64 14.75 21.21 4.08
N ASN A 65 16.00 21.68 4.16
CA ASN A 65 16.64 22.42 3.06
C ASN A 65 17.68 21.61 2.29
N ARG A 66 17.89 20.34 2.65
CA ARG A 66 18.95 19.49 2.10
C ARG A 66 18.47 18.06 1.98
N TRP A 67 18.92 17.41 0.91
CA TRP A 67 18.82 15.97 0.71
C TRP A 67 20.09 15.30 1.21
N SER A 68 19.94 14.12 1.80
CA SER A 68 21.06 13.24 2.12
C SER A 68 21.75 12.74 0.83
N LYS A 69 22.90 12.07 0.98
CA LYS A 69 23.56 11.41 -0.15
C LYS A 69 22.75 10.17 -0.57
N PRO A 70 22.70 9.87 -1.88
CA PRO A 70 22.03 8.66 -2.36
C PRO A 70 22.64 7.42 -1.72
N HIS A 71 21.79 6.57 -1.15
CA HIS A 71 22.21 5.37 -0.44
C HIS A 71 21.27 4.19 -0.72
N VAL A 72 21.69 2.99 -0.32
CA VAL A 72 20.87 1.79 -0.47
C VAL A 72 19.87 1.74 0.68
N ALA A 73 18.58 1.67 0.34
CA ALA A 73 17.48 1.57 1.29
C ALA A 73 17.68 0.39 2.25
N THR A 74 17.43 0.62 3.55
CA THR A 74 17.36 -0.45 4.55
C THR A 74 16.03 -0.43 5.25
N LEU A 75 15.28 -1.52 5.17
CA LEU A 75 13.96 -1.64 5.77
C LEU A 75 14.01 -2.47 7.05
N SER A 76 13.24 -2.04 8.06
CA SER A 76 13.04 -2.85 9.26
C SER A 76 12.17 -4.07 8.95
N LEU A 77 12.47 -5.21 9.60
CA LEU A 77 11.65 -6.41 9.47
C LEU A 77 10.21 -6.19 9.94
N HIS A 78 10.03 -5.37 10.97
CA HIS A 78 8.72 -5.02 11.50
C HIS A 78 7.85 -4.31 10.45
N SER A 79 8.42 -3.31 9.76
CA SER A 79 7.75 -2.58 8.69
C SER A 79 7.33 -3.50 7.54
N LEU A 80 8.14 -4.52 7.22
CA LEU A 80 7.79 -5.50 6.19
C LEU A 80 6.59 -6.39 6.58
N PHE A 81 6.46 -6.75 7.86
CA PHE A 81 5.28 -7.49 8.32
C PHE A 81 4.03 -6.62 8.34
N GLN A 82 4.14 -5.35 8.73
CA GLN A 82 3.04 -4.40 8.65
C GLN A 82 2.60 -4.20 7.19
N LEU A 83 3.54 -3.97 6.27
CA LEU A 83 3.24 -3.84 4.84
C LEU A 83 2.53 -5.09 4.31
N ARG A 84 3.02 -6.29 4.66
CA ARG A 84 2.34 -7.54 4.28
C ARG A 84 0.90 -7.59 4.81
N SER A 85 0.67 -7.18 6.05
CA SER A 85 -0.68 -7.13 6.62
C SER A 85 -1.57 -6.14 5.87
N CYS A 86 -1.06 -4.95 5.55
CA CYS A 86 -1.75 -3.96 4.73
C CYS A 86 -2.09 -4.52 3.34
N LEU A 87 -1.19 -5.28 2.72
CA LEU A 87 -1.44 -5.87 1.41
C LEU A 87 -2.40 -7.08 1.44
N LEU A 88 -2.59 -7.73 2.60
CA LEU A 88 -3.52 -8.85 2.73
C LEU A 88 -4.92 -8.41 3.13
N ASN A 89 -5.02 -7.34 3.92
CA ASN A 89 -6.26 -6.89 4.53
C ASN A 89 -6.73 -5.52 4.02
N GLY A 90 -5.92 -4.82 3.22
CA GLY A 90 -6.23 -3.50 2.70
C GLY A 90 -7.10 -3.52 1.45
N LEU A 91 -7.54 -2.31 1.07
CA LEU A 91 -8.28 -2.05 -0.16
C LEU A 91 -7.30 -1.82 -1.31
N PHE A 92 -7.51 -2.52 -2.43
CA PHE A 92 -6.77 -2.31 -3.67
C PHE A 92 -7.71 -1.85 -4.77
N LEU A 93 -7.46 -0.66 -5.31
CA LEU A 93 -8.14 -0.13 -6.49
C LEU A 93 -7.13 -0.09 -7.63
N ASN A 94 -7.39 -0.86 -8.68
CA ASN A 94 -6.57 -0.89 -9.90
C ASN A 94 -7.36 -0.33 -11.09
N ASP A 95 -6.64 0.12 -12.12
CA ASP A 95 -7.23 0.60 -13.39
C ASP A 95 -8.23 1.74 -13.21
N LEU A 96 -7.96 2.65 -12.27
CA LEU A 96 -8.77 3.85 -12.08
C LEU A 96 -8.69 4.74 -13.35
N PRO A 97 -9.83 5.18 -13.91
CA PRO A 97 -9.83 6.05 -15.09
C PRO A 97 -9.51 7.51 -14.74
N GLN A 98 -9.52 7.87 -13.45
CA GLN A 98 -9.27 9.23 -12.96
C GLN A 98 -7.78 9.57 -13.04
N THR A 99 -7.47 10.82 -13.37
CA THR A 99 -6.09 11.29 -13.54
C THR A 99 -5.72 12.48 -12.66
N ASP A 100 -6.70 13.08 -11.97
CA ASP A 100 -6.50 14.13 -10.99
C ASP A 100 -6.77 13.63 -9.56
N LEU A 101 -6.05 14.21 -8.61
CA LEU A 101 -6.07 13.79 -7.21
C LEU A 101 -7.47 13.92 -6.58
N PRO A 102 -8.23 15.02 -6.76
CA PRO A 102 -9.59 15.12 -6.21
C PRO A 102 -10.54 14.01 -6.70
N ALA A 103 -10.53 13.69 -8.00
CA ALA A 103 -11.36 12.61 -8.54
C ALA A 103 -10.94 11.23 -8.02
N ILE A 104 -9.63 10.98 -7.88
CA ILE A 104 -9.09 9.75 -7.27
C ILE A 104 -9.56 9.62 -5.81
N ILE A 105 -9.48 10.70 -5.02
CA ILE A 105 -9.94 10.71 -3.62
C ILE A 105 -11.44 10.43 -3.54
N GLY A 106 -12.24 10.99 -4.44
CA GLY A 106 -13.70 10.76 -4.47
C GLY A 106 -14.04 9.28 -4.66
N GLU A 107 -13.41 8.64 -5.65
CA GLU A 107 -13.59 7.21 -5.91
C GLU A 107 -13.08 6.34 -4.76
N TRP A 108 -11.92 6.68 -4.20
CA TRP A 108 -11.31 5.96 -3.09
C TRP A 108 -12.19 6.03 -1.84
N SER A 109 -12.72 7.22 -1.52
CA SER A 109 -13.57 7.44 -0.35
C SER A 109 -14.85 6.59 -0.42
N GLY A 110 -15.50 6.51 -1.59
CA GLY A 110 -16.67 5.66 -1.78
C GLY A 110 -16.35 4.17 -1.59
N SER A 111 -15.22 3.71 -2.11
CA SER A 111 -14.76 2.33 -1.94
C SER A 111 -14.38 2.00 -0.50
N VAL A 112 -13.77 2.94 0.22
CA VAL A 112 -13.41 2.78 1.64
C VAL A 112 -14.66 2.67 2.52
N ASP A 113 -15.67 3.49 2.27
CA ASP A 113 -16.94 3.43 2.98
C ASP A 113 -17.63 2.07 2.82
N GLU A 114 -17.64 1.53 1.59
CA GLU A 114 -18.20 0.21 1.32
C GLU A 114 -17.36 -0.91 1.96
N PHE A 115 -16.03 -0.83 1.81
CA PHE A 115 -15.10 -1.78 2.42
C PHE A 115 -15.29 -1.84 3.93
N SER A 116 -15.42 -0.67 4.58
CA SER A 116 -15.57 -0.59 6.03
C SER A 116 -16.88 -1.20 6.52
N ARG A 117 -17.99 -0.95 5.81
CA ARG A 117 -19.30 -1.56 6.11
C ARG A 117 -19.29 -3.08 5.99
N ASN A 118 -18.57 -3.63 5.02
CA ASN A 118 -18.61 -5.06 4.70
C ASN A 118 -17.57 -5.90 5.48
N SER A 119 -16.47 -5.29 5.90
CA SER A 119 -15.36 -5.99 6.56
C SER A 119 -15.37 -5.90 8.09
N GLY A 120 -16.17 -4.99 8.67
CA GLY A 120 -16.10 -4.66 10.09
C GLY A 120 -14.78 -3.97 10.49
N VAL A 121 -13.94 -3.61 9.50
CA VAL A 121 -12.71 -2.84 9.68
C VAL A 121 -13.05 -1.37 9.52
N PHE A 122 -12.86 -0.59 10.58
CA PHE A 122 -13.09 0.85 10.53
C PHE A 122 -11.81 1.55 10.05
N VAL A 123 -11.89 2.21 8.90
CA VAL A 123 -10.88 3.18 8.48
C VAL A 123 -11.31 4.52 9.05
N PHE A 124 -10.55 5.05 10.01
CA PHE A 124 -10.89 6.30 10.69
C PHE A 124 -10.88 7.46 9.70
N THR A 125 -12.06 7.89 9.25
CA THR A 125 -12.26 9.18 8.62
C THR A 125 -12.62 10.21 9.70
N GLU A 126 -12.32 11.49 9.48
CA GLU A 126 -12.73 12.61 10.36
C GLU A 126 -14.23 12.58 10.70
N GLN A 127 -15.06 12.07 9.78
CA GLN A 127 -16.50 11.90 9.99
C GLN A 127 -16.83 10.83 11.05
N ILE A 128 -16.06 9.74 11.13
CA ILE A 128 -16.24 8.70 12.16
C ILE A 128 -15.82 9.21 13.54
N TRP A 129 -14.79 10.05 13.62
CA TRP A 129 -14.34 10.67 14.88
C TRP A 129 -15.42 11.57 15.50
N GLN A 130 -16.14 12.35 14.67
CA GLN A 130 -17.24 13.21 15.14
C GLN A 130 -18.48 12.41 15.57
N LEU A 131 -18.72 11.23 14.96
CA LEU A 131 -19.87 10.38 15.29
C LEU A 131 -19.63 9.45 16.49
N ALA A 132 -18.38 9.05 16.75
CA ALA A 132 -18.07 8.05 17.78
C ALA A 132 -18.13 8.60 19.22
N GLY A 133 -18.04 9.93 19.41
CA GLY A 133 -17.96 10.53 20.74
C GLY A 133 -16.70 10.11 21.52
N ALA A 134 -16.34 10.87 22.55
CA ALA A 134 -15.08 10.70 23.29
C ALA A 134 -14.93 9.37 24.08
N ASP A 135 -15.88 8.44 23.95
CA ASP A 135 -15.93 7.16 24.67
C ASP A 135 -15.62 5.92 23.79
N ALA A 136 -15.13 6.11 22.56
CA ALA A 136 -14.66 5.00 21.75
C ALA A 136 -13.36 4.42 22.34
N ALA A 137 -13.53 3.34 23.12
CA ALA A 137 -12.44 2.58 23.71
C ALA A 137 -11.44 2.14 22.64
N TRP A 138 -10.18 2.54 22.85
CA TRP A 138 -9.03 2.14 22.05
C TRP A 138 -8.94 0.61 21.95
N VAL A 139 -9.12 0.06 20.75
CA VAL A 139 -8.58 -1.27 20.46
C VAL A 139 -7.10 -1.07 20.14
N ASP A 140 -6.28 -1.26 21.18
CA ASP A 140 -4.83 -1.35 21.08
C ASP A 140 -4.46 -2.53 20.16
N LEU A 141 -4.21 -2.25 18.87
CA LEU A 141 -3.61 -3.22 17.93
C LEU A 141 -2.09 -3.41 18.20
N GLY A 142 -1.58 -2.95 19.33
CA GLY A 142 -0.16 -2.97 19.69
C GLY A 142 0.27 -4.05 20.69
N LYS A 143 -0.58 -5.02 21.04
CA LYS A 143 -0.17 -6.15 21.91
C LYS A 143 -0.81 -7.46 21.49
N ASN A 144 -0.19 -8.12 20.52
CA ASN A 144 -0.01 -9.58 20.51
C ASN A 144 0.86 -9.97 19.31
N TRP A 145 2.13 -10.27 19.65
CA TRP A 145 3.22 -10.85 18.84
C TRP A 145 3.93 -9.92 17.85
#